data_AF-A0A9P5ZH91-F1
#
_entry.id   AF-A0A9P5ZH91-F1
#
_cell.length_a   1.000
_cell.length_b   1.000
_cell.length_c   1.000
_cell.angle_alpha   90.00
_cell.angle_beta   90.00
_cell.angle_gamma   90.00
#
_symmetry.space_group_name_H-M   'P 1'
#
loop_
_entity.id
_entity.type
_entity.pdbx_description
1 polymer ?
#
loop_
_entity_poly.entity_id
_entity_poly.type
_entity_poly.pdbx_seq_one_letter_code
_entity_poly.pdbx_strand_id
1 'polypeptide(L)' 'NAPPPLWMIVHGEGGTGKLKVIQTITSYFHTCRASGLLLKAAYTGIAASLIDGKTTH' A
#
# COMPACT_ATOMS: atom_id res chain seq x y z
N ASN A 1 7.21 7.38 -24.18
CA ASN A 1 7.06 5.92 -24.02
C ASN A 1 6.90 5.64 -22.53
N ALA A 2 5.68 5.47 -22.03
CA ALA A 2 5.44 5.18 -20.61
C ALA A 2 5.44 3.65 -20.41
N PRO A 3 6.09 3.12 -19.37
CA PRO A 3 6.00 1.70 -19.06
C PRO A 3 4.56 1.31 -18.71
N PRO A 4 4.14 0.08 -18.99
CA PRO A 4 2.81 -0.39 -18.58
C PRO A 4 2.68 -0.37 -17.05
N PRO A 5 1.46 -0.20 -16.51
CA PRO A 5 1.22 -0.26 -15.07
C PRO A 5 1.65 -1.61 -14.49
N LEU A 6 2.27 -1.59 -13.31
CA LEU A 6 2.64 -2.80 -12.58
C LEU A 6 1.42 -3.35 -11.84
N TRP A 7 0.97 -4.53 -12.26
CA TRP A 7 -0.08 -5.29 -11.56
C TRP A 7 0.58 -6.40 -10.74
N MET A 8 0.59 -6.27 -9.42
CA MET A 8 1.27 -7.20 -8.53
C MET A 8 0.34 -7.71 -7.43
N ILE A 9 0.32 -9.03 -7.24
CA ILE A 9 -0.37 -9.69 -6.12
C ILE A 9 0.70 -10.23 -5.17
N VAL A 10 0.70 -9.74 -3.93
CA VAL A 10 1.58 -10.25 -2.86
C VAL A 10 0.75 -11.12 -1.92
N HIS A 11 0.92 -12.44 -2.01
CA HIS A 11 0.18 -13.42 -1.21
C HIS A 11 1.05 -14.04 -0.10
N GLY A 12 0.40 -14.72 0.84
CA GLY A 12 1.04 -15.49 1.92
C GLY A 12 0.10 -15.68 3.11
N GLU A 13 0.48 -16.47 4.09
CA GLU A 13 -0.29 -16.68 5.33
C GLU A 13 -0.30 -15.43 6.25
N GLY A 14 -1.19 -15.40 7.26
CA GLY A 14 -1.12 -14.38 8.30
C GLY A 14 0.27 -14.32 8.94
N GLY A 15 0.77 -13.12 9.26
CA GLY A 15 2.07 -12.95 9.92
C GLY A 15 3.30 -12.93 8.99
N THR A 16 3.17 -13.17 7.67
CA THR A 16 4.33 -13.19 6.74
C THR A 16 4.87 -11.81 6.35
N GLY A 17 4.59 -10.76 7.10
CA GLY A 17 5.15 -9.42 6.85
C GLY A 17 4.52 -8.63 5.69
N LYS A 18 3.37 -9.04 5.13
CA LYS A 18 2.67 -8.26 4.08
C LYS A 18 2.40 -6.80 4.49
N LEU A 19 2.01 -6.57 5.74
CA LEU A 19 1.84 -5.21 6.27
C LEU A 19 3.16 -4.43 6.27
N LYS A 20 4.29 -5.10 6.57
CA LYS A 20 5.62 -4.49 6.52
C LYS A 20 5.99 -4.06 5.10
N VAL A 21 5.58 -4.82 4.07
CA VAL A 21 5.77 -4.42 2.67
C VAL A 21 5.04 -3.11 2.38
N ILE A 22 3.77 -3.00 2.75
CA ILE A 22 2.96 -1.77 2.55
C ILE A 22 3.59 -0.58 3.31
N GLN A 23 4.02 -0.80 4.54
CA GLN A 23 4.70 0.22 5.35
C GLN A 23 6.01 0.70 4.72
N THR A 24 6.82 -0.23 4.19
CA THR A 24 8.07 0.11 3.52
C THR A 24 7.81 0.91 2.24
N ILE A 25 6.82 0.54 1.44
CA ILE A 25 6.41 1.33 0.25
C ILE A 25 5.95 2.73 0.67
N THR A 26 5.16 2.83 1.73
CA THR A 26 4.69 4.13 2.26
C THR A 26 5.86 5.01 2.70
N SER A 27 6.81 4.44 3.46
CA SER A 27 8.02 5.13 3.88
C SER A 27 8.85 5.58 2.68
N TYR A 28 8.99 4.73 1.66
CA TYR A 28 9.71 5.07 0.44
C TYR A 28 9.12 6.30 -0.27
N PHE A 29 7.80 6.31 -0.53
CA PHE A 29 7.13 7.47 -1.14
C PHE A 29 7.26 8.74 -0.29
N HIS A 30 7.22 8.61 1.04
CA HIS A 30 7.47 9.72 1.96
C HIS A 30 8.90 10.25 1.83
N THR A 31 9.91 9.38 1.83
CA THR A 31 11.33 9.79 1.65
C THR A 31 11.58 10.45 0.29
N CYS A 32 10.83 10.06 -0.74
CA CYS A 32 10.86 10.68 -2.06
C CYS A 32 10.06 12.00 -2.15
N ARG A 33 9.49 12.51 -1.04
CA ARG A 33 8.57 13.66 -1.01
C ARG A 33 7.38 13.51 -1.97
N ALA A 34 6.93 12.28 -2.19
CA ALA A 34 5.92 11.90 -3.17
C ALA A 34 4.67 11.28 -2.52
N SER A 35 4.44 11.50 -1.22
CA SER A 35 3.32 10.89 -0.49
C SER A 35 1.95 11.11 -1.14
N GLY A 36 1.73 12.27 -1.79
CA GLY A 36 0.49 12.58 -2.50
C GLY A 36 0.23 11.73 -3.75
N LEU A 37 1.22 10.97 -4.22
CA LEU A 37 1.09 10.08 -5.38
C LEU A 37 0.75 8.62 -4.99
N LEU A 38 0.78 8.29 -3.69
CA LEU A 38 0.49 6.95 -3.19
C LEU A 38 -0.91 6.87 -2.61
N LEU A 39 -1.84 6.31 -3.38
CA LEU A 39 -3.16 5.93 -2.87
C LEU A 39 -3.09 4.57 -2.17
N LYS A 40 -3.68 4.49 -0.98
CA LYS A 40 -3.76 3.28 -0.14
C LYS A 40 -5.23 3.01 0.17
N ALA A 41 -5.70 1.80 -0.10
CA ALA A 41 -7.08 1.41 0.16
C ALA A 41 -7.17 -0.01 0.69
N ALA A 42 -8.20 -0.27 1.50
CA ALA A 42 -8.51 -1.60 2.02
C ALA A 42 -10.03 -1.82 2.08
N TYR A 43 -10.45 -3.08 2.10
CA TYR A 43 -11.87 -3.43 2.10
C TYR A 43 -12.59 -3.08 3.41
N THR A 44 -11.92 -3.24 4.56
CA THR A 44 -12.50 -2.96 5.89
C THR A 44 -11.90 -1.70 6.49
N GLY A 45 -12.69 -1.01 7.32
CA GLY A 45 -12.24 0.22 8.01
C GLY A 45 -11.02 -0.01 8.92
N ILE A 46 -10.96 -1.15 9.61
CA ILE A 46 -9.80 -1.50 10.45
C ILE A 46 -8.54 -1.68 9.59
N ALA A 47 -8.62 -2.39 8.46
CA ALA A 47 -7.47 -2.56 7.58
C ALA A 47 -7.04 -1.24 6.93
N ALA A 48 -8.00 -0.38 6.55
CA ALA A 48 -7.73 0.94 6.01
C ALA A 48 -7.00 1.82 7.04
N SER A 49 -7.45 1.81 8.29
CA SER A 49 -6.79 2.53 9.38
C SER A 49 -5.35 2.05 9.62
N LEU A 50 -5.07 0.75 9.52
CA LEU A 50 -3.73 0.19 9.74
C LEU A 50 -2.71 0.64 8.68
N ILE A 51 -3.16 0.97 7.48
CA ILE A 51 -2.31 1.46 6.39
C ILE A 51 -2.42 2.97 6.20
N ASP A 52 -3.15 3.68 7.07
CA ASP A 52 -3.45 5.11 6.92
C ASP A 52 -4.04 5.39 5.52
N GLY A 53 -5.01 4.56 5.14
CA GLY A 53 -5.69 4.59 3.85
C GLY A 53 -7.19 4.80 4.01
N LYS A 54 -7.91 4.65 2.90
CA LYS A 54 -9.38 4.74 2.86
C LYS A 54 -10.01 3.37 2.63
N THR A 55 -11.31 3.26 2.90
CA THR A 55 -12.08 2.12 2.42
C THR A 55 -12.11 2.13 0.89
N THR A 56 -12.23 0.95 0.28
CA THR A 56 -12.42 0.83 -1.17
C THR A 56 -13.82 1.24 -1.64
N HIS A 57 -14.79 1.24 -0.72
CA HIS A 57 -16.15 1.74 -0.92
C HIS A 57 -16.23 3.24 -0.69
#